data_AF-A0A852NZY9-F1
#
_entry.id   AF-A0A852NZY9-F1
#
_cell.length_a   1.000
_cell.length_b   1.000
_cell.length_c   1.000
_cell.angle_alpha   90.00
_cell.angle_beta   90.00
_cell.angle_gamma   90.00
#
_symmetry.space_group_name_H-M   'P 1'
#
loop_
_entity.id
_entity.type
_entity.pdbx_description
1 polymer ?
#
loop_
_entity_poly.entity_id
_entity_poly.type
_entity_poly.pdbx_seq_one_letter_code
_entity_poly.pdbx_strand_id
1 'polypeptide(L)' 'DPFINRRRANDFIQADRRLGAITHERIRERNKAPQEHQRELCEDYYPCELYAFRHGYAAAYRHYFGRRRTK' A
#
# COMPACT_ATOMS: atom_id res chain seq x y z
N ASP A 1 9.78 -1.00 32.35
CA ASP A 1 8.92 -2.16 32.60
C ASP A 1 7.93 -2.28 31.44
N PRO A 2 8.07 -3.29 30.56
CA PRO A 2 7.36 -3.35 29.28
C PRO A 2 5.94 -3.95 29.38
N PHE A 3 5.46 -4.30 30.58
CA PHE A 3 4.18 -4.96 30.75
C PHE A 3 3.13 -3.99 31.31
N ILE A 4 2.45 -3.28 30.40
CA ILE A 4 1.32 -2.41 30.74
C ILE A 4 0.10 -3.28 31.07
N ASN A 5 -0.50 -3.06 32.23
CA ASN A 5 -1.71 -3.76 32.67
C ASN A 5 -2.87 -3.52 31.68
N ARG A 6 -3.63 -4.57 31.31
CA ARG A 6 -4.73 -4.52 30.33
C ARG A 6 -5.74 -3.40 30.59
N ARG A 7 -5.95 -3.02 31.86
CA ARG A 7 -6.85 -1.91 32.25
C ARG A 7 -6.31 -0.52 31.86
N ARG A 8 -4.98 -0.35 31.81
CA ARG A 8 -4.30 0.90 31.41
C ARG A 8 -3.97 0.96 29.92
N ALA A 9 -4.05 -0.16 29.19
CA ALA A 9 -3.75 -0.20 27.76
C ALA A 9 -4.68 0.70 26.93
N ASN A 10 -5.96 0.81 27.34
CA ASN A 10 -6.94 1.69 26.68
C ASN A 10 -6.60 3.18 26.80
N ASP A 11 -5.90 3.61 27.86
CA ASP A 11 -5.48 5.00 28.04
C ASP A 11 -4.44 5.42 26.98
N PHE A 12 -3.70 4.46 26.41
CA PHE A 12 -2.73 4.68 25.33
C PHE A 12 -3.37 4.58 23.93
N ILE A 13 -4.47 3.85 23.78
CA ILE A 13 -5.25 3.76 22.53
C ILE A 13 -6.24 4.93 22.49
N GLN A 14 -5.72 6.14 22.26
CA GLN A 14 -6.58 7.31 22.07
C GLN A 14 -7.38 7.17 20.78
N ALA A 15 -8.71 7.10 20.88
CA ALA A 15 -9.61 7.00 19.74
C ALA A 15 -9.45 8.16 18.73
N ASP A 16 -9.09 9.34 19.23
CA ASP A 16 -8.81 10.53 18.39
C ASP A 16 -7.57 10.32 17.50
N ARG A 17 -6.50 9.73 18.04
CA ARG A 17 -5.31 9.33 17.27
C ARG A 17 -5.64 8.29 16.21
N ARG A 18 -6.59 7.39 16.49
CA ARG A 18 -7.04 6.39 15.50
C ARG A 18 -7.75 7.05 14.32
N LEU A 19 -8.62 8.03 14.58
CA LEU A 19 -9.29 8.76 13.49
C LEU A 19 -8.27 9.57 12.68
N GLY A 20 -7.33 10.24 13.35
CA GLY A 20 -6.22 10.95 12.71
C GLY A 20 -5.34 10.04 11.83
N ALA A 21 -5.03 8.83 12.29
CA ALA A 21 -4.29 7.85 11.49
C ALA A 21 -5.08 7.42 10.25
N ILE A 22 -6.38 7.15 10.37
CA ILE A 22 -7.23 6.76 9.24
C ILE A 22 -7.33 7.90 8.21
N THR A 23 -7.48 9.15 8.64
CA THR A 23 -7.55 10.29 7.73
C THR A 23 -6.22 10.53 7.04
N HIS A 24 -5.10 10.43 7.75
CA HIS A 24 -3.75 10.51 7.16
C HIS A 24 -3.52 9.41 6.12
N GLU A 25 -3.87 8.16 6.43
CA GLU A 25 -3.76 7.05 5.49
C GLU A 25 -4.61 7.31 4.24
N ARG A 26 -5.84 7.79 4.40
CA ARG A 26 -6.73 8.11 3.28
C ARG A 26 -6.20 9.26 2.40
N ILE A 27 -5.55 10.27 2.99
CA ILE A 27 -4.89 11.35 2.24
C ILE A 27 -3.66 10.81 1.49
N ARG A 28 -2.87 9.94 2.13
CA ARG A 28 -1.71 9.29 1.51
C ARG A 28 -2.12 8.43 0.32
N GLU A 29 -3.13 7.59 0.50
CA GLU A 29 -3.73 6.76 -0.57
C GLU A 29 -4.24 7.60 -1.73
N ARG A 30 -4.88 8.74 -1.44
CA ARG A 30 -5.38 9.65 -2.48
C ARG A 30 -4.26 10.36 -3.25
N ASN A 31 -3.15 10.65 -2.59
CA ASN A 31 -1.97 11.28 -3.19
C ASN A 31 -0.93 10.27 -3.69
N LYS A 32 -1.27 8.98 -3.71
CA LYS A 32 -0.39 7.89 -4.15
C LYS A 32 0.10 8.15 -5.57
N ALA A 33 1.40 8.00 -5.77
CA ALA A 33 1.99 8.23 -7.08
C ALA A 33 1.50 7.18 -8.09
N PRO A 34 1.32 7.52 -9.39
CA PRO A 34 0.93 6.54 -10.40
C PRO A 34 1.88 5.33 -10.46
N GLN A 35 3.17 5.53 -10.17
CA GLN A 35 4.15 4.44 -10.11
C GLN A 35 3.94 3.52 -8.90
N GLU A 36 3.53 4.05 -7.74
CA GLU A 36 3.18 3.22 -6.58
C GLU A 36 1.96 2.37 -6.89
N HIS A 37 0.95 2.93 -7.55
CA HIS A 37 -0.22 2.15 -7.96
C HIS A 37 0.12 1.03 -8.95
N GLN A 38 0.99 1.31 -9.92
CA GLN A 38 1.49 0.28 -10.86
C GLN A 38 2.28 -0.82 -10.15
N ARG A 39 3.06 -0.45 -9.13
CA ARG A 39 3.81 -1.39 -8.31
C ARG A 39 2.86 -2.30 -7.52
N GLU A 40 1.89 -1.73 -6.80
CA GLU A 40 0.92 -2.49 -6.00
C GLU A 40 0.15 -3.49 -6.86
N LEU A 41 -0.36 -3.08 -8.02
CA LEU A 41 -1.03 -3.98 -8.97
C LEU A 41 -0.15 -5.15 -9.43
N CYS A 42 1.16 -4.92 -9.49
CA CYS A 42 2.12 -5.91 -9.93
C CYS A 42 2.54 -6.84 -8.77
N GLU A 43 2.58 -6.35 -7.53
CA GLU A 43 2.75 -7.15 -6.31
C GLU A 43 1.53 -8.07 -6.07
N ASP A 44 0.32 -7.62 -6.38
CA ASP A 44 -0.91 -8.43 -6.30
C ASP A 44 -0.99 -9.56 -7.35
N TYR A 45 -0.13 -9.53 -8.38
CA TYR A 45 -0.12 -10.51 -9.46
C TYR A 45 1.25 -11.18 -9.58
N TYR A 46 1.38 -12.36 -8.96
CA TYR A 46 2.63 -13.10 -8.81
C TYR A 46 3.50 -13.20 -10.09
N PRO A 47 2.95 -13.44 -11.31
CA PRO A 47 3.75 -13.41 -12.53
C PRO A 47 4.37 -12.03 -12.85
N CYS A 48 3.65 -10.94 -12.57
CA CYS A 48 4.18 -9.58 -12.70
C CYS A 48 5.25 -9.30 -11.65
N GLU A 49 5.01 -9.67 -10.39
CA GLU A 49 5.98 -9.53 -9.30
C GLU A 49 7.31 -10.24 -9.63
N LEU A 50 7.25 -11.51 -10.07
CA LEU A 50 8.42 -12.28 -10.45
C LEU A 50 9.21 -11.62 -11.60
N TYR A 51 8.51 -11.05 -12.57
CA TYR A 51 9.12 -10.32 -13.67
C TYR A 51 9.70 -8.97 -13.23
N ALA A 52 9.04 -8.29 -12.29
CA ALA A 52 9.48 -7.02 -11.73
C ALA A 52 10.81 -7.15 -10.97
N PHE A 53 11.07 -8.28 -10.30
CA PHE A 53 12.37 -8.54 -9.68
C PHE A 53 13.55 -8.50 -10.67
N ARG A 54 13.31 -8.78 -11.96
CA ARG A 54 14.35 -8.80 -13.00
C ARG A 54 14.37 -7.54 -13.85
N HIS A 55 13.20 -6.97 -14.15
CA HIS A 55 13.06 -5.89 -15.14
C HIS A 55 12.51 -4.58 -14.56
N GLY A 56 12.17 -4.57 -13.27
CA GLY A 56 11.53 -3.45 -12.58
C GLY A 56 10.01 -3.38 -12.81
N TYR A 57 9.31 -2.76 -11.86
CA TYR A 57 7.85 -2.67 -11.84
C TYR A 57 7.27 -1.94 -13.07
N ALA A 58 7.92 -0.88 -13.56
CA ALA A 58 7.43 -0.16 -14.74
C ALA A 58 7.44 -1.03 -16.02
N ALA A 59 8.46 -1.88 -16.20
CA ALA A 59 8.53 -2.79 -17.33
C ALA A 59 7.56 -3.97 -17.17
N ALA A 60 7.50 -4.56 -15.97
CA ALA A 60 6.57 -5.63 -15.62
C ALA A 60 5.11 -5.21 -15.81
N TYR A 61 4.75 -4.03 -15.30
CA TYR A 61 3.40 -3.48 -15.45
C TYR A 61 3.01 -3.33 -16.91
N ARG A 62 3.90 -2.79 -17.76
CA ARG A 62 3.64 -2.69 -19.21
C ARG A 62 3.55 -4.06 -19.89
N HIS A 63 4.34 -5.03 -19.46
CA HIS A 63 4.34 -6.38 -20.02
C HIS A 63 3.01 -7.11 -19.78
N TYR A 64 2.48 -7.05 -18.55
CA TYR A 64 1.26 -7.78 -18.16
C TYR A 64 -0.03 -6.96 -18.30
N PHE A 65 0.00 -5.67 -17.97
CA PHE A 65 -1.18 -4.79 -17.94
C PHE A 65 -1.17 -3.71 -19.04
N GLY A 66 -0.07 -3.54 -19.77
CA GLY A 66 0.04 -2.55 -20.84
C GLY A 66 -0.73 -2.90 -22.12
N ARG A 67 -1.19 -4.15 -22.27
CA ARG A 67 -2.04 -4.58 -23.39
C ARG A 67 -3.53 -4.35 -23.06
N ARG A 68 -3.99 -3.10 -23.14
CA ARG A 68 -5.31 -2.66 -23.67
C ARG A 68 -5.66 -1.21 -23.27
N ARG A 69 -5.53 -0.30 -24.24
CA ARG A 69 -6.55 0.72 -24.59
C ARG A 69 -6.48 1.00 -26.10
N THR A 70 -6.71 -0.01 -26.93
CA THR A 70 -7.25 0.26 -28.28
C THR A 70 -8.72 0.55 -28.08
N LYS A 71 -9.08 1.84 -28.21
CA LYS A 71 -10.47 2.28 -28.35
C LYS A 71 -10.97 1.89 -29.74
#